data_AF-A0A835UNW7-F1
#
_entry.id   AF-A0A835UNW7-F1
#
_cell.length_a   1.000
_cell.length_b   1.000
_cell.length_c   1.000
_cell.angle_alpha   90.00
_cell.angle_beta   90.00
_cell.angle_gamma   90.00
#
_symmetry.space_group_name_H-M   'P 1'
#
loop_
_entity.id
_entity.type
_entity.pdbx_description
1 polymer ?
#
loop_
_entity_poly.entity_id
_entity_poly.type
_entity_poly.pdbx_seq_one_letter_code
_entity_poly.pdbx_strand_id
1 'polypeptide(L)'
;MDNCRTIIPMRLLKLSTRLRVLVFVVIALGFVAFFSYNLEGSVLSKKEKLDITSRIPMKGPGKPPILSYWISGSEGEGKKIFRLLKAVYHPRNRYLLHLDAGSRASERNELARLVRTEKVFRAFSNIEVMGSSYAVDRTASSVVAATLHGAAVMLKIWKDWDWFITLSASDYPIVTQDDLLHAFTSLPRDRNFIDHTSDLGWKEFERFDKIIVDPSLYMDKNLKYFVASETRPTPDAFRIFTGSPWVILSRAFVEQCIYSLDNLPRKLLMYFTNVAYAAESYFQTVICNSPEFQNTTINNDLRYFVWDNPPALEPHFLNLSDYRAMVDSGAAFARRFVEDDPIIRKLDNEVLKRMPNGVSYGKWCSGPTRDQKGNKLDACSTWGDINSVKPRATGKKLRRLIARLVWDETARSNQCKV
;
A
#
# COMPACT_ATOMS: atom_id res chain seq x y z
N MET A 1 42.74 89.36 -24.48
CA MET A 1 41.46 89.21 -25.20
C MET A 1 41.23 87.73 -25.40
N ASP A 2 40.18 87.24 -24.77
CA ASP A 2 39.75 85.86 -24.74
C ASP A 2 39.57 85.25 -26.14
N ASN A 3 40.10 84.05 -26.36
CA ASN A 3 39.25 82.90 -26.69
C ASN A 3 40.02 81.57 -26.70
N CYS A 4 39.54 80.69 -25.83
CA CYS A 4 39.98 79.32 -25.58
C CYS A 4 39.56 78.39 -26.74
N ARG A 5 40.51 77.65 -27.33
CA ARG A 5 40.22 76.44 -28.12
C ARG A 5 40.40 75.23 -27.22
N THR A 6 39.30 74.58 -26.83
CA THR A 6 39.35 73.30 -26.11
C THR A 6 39.05 72.16 -27.07
N ILE A 7 40.06 71.31 -27.28
CA ILE A 7 39.95 70.01 -27.95
C ILE A 7 39.31 69.05 -26.93
N ILE A 8 38.21 68.38 -27.28
CA ILE A 8 37.61 67.30 -26.48
C ILE A 8 38.28 65.97 -26.87
N PRO A 9 38.93 65.23 -25.95
CA PRO A 9 39.42 63.89 -26.22
C PRO A 9 38.31 62.84 -26.04
N MET A 10 38.27 61.88 -26.96
CA MET A 10 37.38 60.72 -26.96
C MET A 10 37.72 59.78 -25.77
N ARG A 11 36.83 59.67 -24.78
CA ARG A 11 36.98 58.74 -23.64
C ARG A 11 36.50 57.34 -24.02
N LEU A 12 37.42 56.38 -24.09
CA LEU A 12 37.11 54.94 -24.08
C LEU A 12 36.57 54.54 -22.69
N LEU A 13 35.29 54.13 -22.64
CA LEU A 13 34.64 53.58 -21.44
C LEU A 13 35.21 52.19 -21.11
N LYS A 14 36.05 52.10 -20.07
CA LYS A 14 36.42 50.82 -19.45
C LYS A 14 35.21 50.25 -18.70
N LEU A 15 34.55 49.25 -19.29
CA LEU A 15 33.52 48.46 -18.60
C LEU A 15 34.08 47.83 -17.32
N SER A 16 33.45 48.07 -16.19
CA SER A 16 33.86 47.52 -14.89
C SER A 16 33.78 46.00 -14.88
N THR A 17 34.66 45.36 -14.11
CA THR A 17 34.78 43.90 -14.02
C THR A 17 33.46 43.23 -13.61
N ARG A 18 32.63 43.91 -12.80
CA ARG A 18 31.30 43.42 -12.40
C ARG A 18 30.31 43.36 -13.56
N LEU A 19 30.37 44.30 -14.50
CA LEU A 19 29.49 44.31 -15.67
C LEU A 19 29.88 43.22 -16.69
N ARG A 20 31.18 42.91 -16.81
CA ARG A 20 31.65 41.80 -17.64
C ARG A 20 31.19 40.43 -17.12
N VAL A 21 31.20 40.24 -15.80
CA VAL A 21 30.70 39.00 -15.16
C VAL A 21 29.19 38.87 -15.38
N LEU A 22 28.43 39.97 -15.23
CA LEU A 22 26.99 39.95 -15.43
C LEU A 22 26.61 39.57 -16.88
N VAL A 23 27.29 40.14 -17.88
CA VAL A 23 27.09 39.80 -19.29
C VAL A 23 27.38 38.33 -19.56
N PHE A 24 28.44 37.78 -18.95
CA PHE A 24 28.79 36.37 -19.11
C PHE A 24 27.75 35.42 -18.51
N VAL A 25 27.19 35.76 -17.33
CA VAL A 25 26.14 34.97 -16.68
C VAL A 25 24.85 34.98 -17.50
N VAL A 26 24.46 36.12 -18.08
CA VAL A 26 23.25 36.20 -18.92
C VAL A 26 23.41 35.39 -20.20
N ILE A 27 24.58 35.44 -20.85
CA ILE A 27 24.86 34.63 -22.05
C ILE A 27 24.85 33.13 -21.71
N ALA A 28 25.44 32.73 -20.58
CA ALA A 28 25.45 31.34 -20.13
C ALA A 28 24.03 30.81 -19.84
N LEU A 29 23.19 31.60 -19.17
CA LEU A 29 21.79 31.25 -18.93
C LEU A 29 20.98 31.15 -20.23
N GLY A 30 21.22 32.05 -21.18
CA GLY A 30 20.62 31.98 -22.52
C GLY A 30 21.03 30.72 -23.28
N PHE A 31 22.30 30.33 -23.20
CA PHE A 31 22.81 29.11 -23.84
C PHE A 31 22.22 27.84 -23.22
N VAL A 32 22.07 27.79 -21.89
CA VAL A 32 21.44 26.66 -21.21
C VAL A 32 19.96 26.54 -21.59
N ALA A 33 19.22 27.65 -21.59
CA ALA A 33 17.81 27.65 -22.01
C ALA A 33 17.63 27.23 -23.48
N PHE A 34 18.50 27.71 -24.37
CA PHE A 34 18.49 27.34 -25.79
C PHE A 34 18.83 25.85 -26.00
N PHE A 35 19.79 25.31 -25.27
CA PHE A 35 20.10 23.87 -25.32
C PHE A 35 18.97 23.01 -24.75
N SER A 36 18.36 23.41 -23.63
CA SER A 36 17.20 22.71 -23.06
C SER A 36 16.01 22.66 -24.05
N TYR A 37 15.72 23.78 -24.71
CA TYR A 37 14.62 23.88 -25.67
C TYR A 37 14.86 23.02 -26.94
N ASN A 38 16.09 22.99 -27.44
CA ASN A 38 16.44 22.18 -28.62
C ASN A 38 16.60 20.68 -28.31
N LEU A 39 16.93 20.32 -27.06
CA LEU A 39 16.95 18.93 -26.60
C LEU A 39 15.52 18.38 -26.41
N GLU A 40 14.58 19.22 -25.95
CA GLU A 40 13.15 18.88 -25.88
C GLU A 40 12.50 18.79 -27.28
N GLY A 41 12.87 19.67 -28.21
CA GLY A 41 12.27 19.70 -29.56
C GLY A 41 12.68 18.55 -30.49
N SER A 42 13.85 17.94 -30.29
CA SER A 42 14.38 16.90 -31.20
C SER A 42 14.11 15.45 -30.76
N VAL A 43 13.80 15.22 -29.47
CA VAL A 43 13.48 13.88 -28.92
C VAL A 43 11.98 13.55 -29.00
N LEU A 44 11.10 14.55 -29.12
CA LEU A 44 9.65 14.40 -29.05
C LEU A 44 8.93 14.08 -30.38
N SER A 45 9.65 13.77 -31.47
CA SER A 45 9.02 13.76 -32.80
C SER A 45 8.69 12.39 -33.42
N LYS A 46 9.20 11.24 -32.94
CA LYS A 46 8.96 9.99 -33.72
C LYS A 46 8.87 8.64 -33.01
N LYS A 47 8.77 8.58 -31.67
CA LYS A 47 8.65 7.29 -30.95
C LYS A 47 7.55 7.21 -29.87
N GLU A 48 6.76 8.26 -29.71
CA GLU A 48 5.86 8.44 -28.55
C GLU A 48 4.37 8.46 -28.92
N LYS A 49 3.98 7.66 -29.91
CA LYS A 49 2.57 7.32 -30.16
C LYS A 49 2.22 5.91 -29.65
N LEU A 50 2.97 5.41 -28.66
CA LEU A 50 2.46 4.37 -27.78
C LEU A 50 1.58 5.09 -26.75
N ASP A 51 0.28 5.00 -27.01
CA ASP A 51 -0.82 5.85 -26.61
C ASP A 51 -0.83 6.23 -25.11
N ILE A 52 -0.98 7.52 -24.80
CA ILE A 52 -1.09 8.06 -23.42
C ILE A 52 -2.18 7.30 -22.62
N THR A 53 -3.22 6.81 -23.30
CA THR A 53 -4.31 6.00 -22.75
C THR A 53 -3.83 4.71 -22.09
N SER A 54 -2.73 4.12 -22.59
CA SER A 54 -2.17 2.86 -22.10
C SER A 54 -1.46 2.98 -20.75
N ARG A 55 -1.19 4.23 -20.30
CA ARG A 55 -0.53 4.53 -19.01
C ARG A 55 -1.48 5.13 -17.97
N ILE A 56 -2.69 5.49 -18.37
CA ILE A 56 -3.69 6.06 -17.47
C ILE A 56 -4.68 4.96 -17.08
N PRO A 57 -4.96 4.78 -15.77
CA PRO A 57 -5.99 3.85 -15.33
C PRO A 57 -7.39 4.21 -15.87
N MET A 58 -7.90 3.44 -16.83
CA MET A 58 -9.30 3.53 -17.28
C MET A 58 -10.25 3.04 -16.18
N LYS A 59 -11.33 3.75 -15.93
CA LYS A 59 -12.33 3.41 -14.90
C LYS A 59 -13.68 3.01 -15.51
N GLY A 60 -14.53 2.43 -14.68
CA GLY A 60 -15.92 2.10 -15.01
C GLY A 60 -16.21 0.59 -14.97
N PRO A 61 -17.47 0.21 -15.20
CA PRO A 61 -17.89 -1.19 -15.19
C PRO A 61 -17.06 -2.06 -16.14
N GLY A 62 -16.65 -3.24 -15.67
CA GLY A 62 -15.84 -4.17 -16.46
C GLY A 62 -14.37 -3.77 -16.65
N LYS A 63 -13.93 -2.60 -16.15
CA LYS A 63 -12.51 -2.24 -16.09
C LYS A 63 -11.88 -2.77 -14.81
N PRO A 64 -10.60 -3.19 -14.83
CA PRO A 64 -9.88 -3.56 -13.62
C PRO A 64 -9.92 -2.46 -12.57
N PRO A 65 -9.93 -2.76 -11.27
CA PRO A 65 -9.90 -1.72 -10.25
C PRO A 65 -8.51 -1.11 -10.08
N ILE A 66 -8.43 -0.03 -9.32
CA ILE A 66 -7.18 0.54 -8.81
C ILE A 66 -7.08 0.12 -7.35
N LEU A 67 -6.12 -0.75 -7.05
CA LEU A 67 -5.89 -1.18 -5.67
C LEU A 67 -4.92 -0.21 -4.99
N SER A 68 -5.17 0.09 -3.73
CA SER A 68 -4.28 0.86 -2.89
C SER A 68 -3.72 -0.03 -1.76
N TYR A 69 -2.41 -0.05 -1.62
CA TYR A 69 -1.70 -0.89 -0.65
C TYR A 69 -1.04 -0.04 0.42
N TRP A 70 -1.51 -0.19 1.65
CA TRP A 70 -0.82 0.28 2.84
C TRP A 70 0.11 -0.81 3.35
N ILE A 71 1.42 -0.63 3.18
CA ILE A 71 2.43 -1.61 3.58
C ILE A 71 3.21 -1.07 4.77
N SER A 72 3.00 -1.68 5.93
CA SER A 72 3.61 -1.25 7.19
C SER A 72 4.65 -2.23 7.72
N GLY A 73 5.66 -1.72 8.42
CA GLY A 73 6.64 -2.51 9.15
C GLY A 73 7.30 -1.73 10.28
N SER A 74 8.26 -2.36 10.94
CA SER A 74 9.05 -1.82 12.05
C SER A 74 10.55 -2.01 11.80
N GLU A 75 11.36 -1.89 12.86
CA GLU A 75 12.82 -1.96 12.81
C GLU A 75 13.33 -3.16 12.01
N GLY A 76 14.21 -2.90 11.04
CA GLY A 76 14.85 -3.94 10.22
C GLY A 76 13.95 -4.51 9.12
N GLU A 77 12.69 -4.08 9.00
CA GLU A 77 11.76 -4.59 8.01
C GLU A 77 11.77 -3.80 6.69
N GLY A 78 12.56 -2.73 6.55
CA GLY A 78 12.59 -1.90 5.34
C GLY A 78 12.89 -2.68 4.05
N LYS A 79 13.82 -3.65 4.10
CA LYS A 79 14.13 -4.53 2.96
C LYS A 79 12.98 -5.48 2.63
N LYS A 80 12.31 -6.02 3.65
CA LYS A 80 11.12 -6.88 3.49
C LYS A 80 9.98 -6.11 2.82
N ILE A 81 9.70 -4.88 3.28
CA ILE A 81 8.71 -4.00 2.65
C ILE A 81 9.07 -3.75 1.18
N PHE A 82 10.33 -3.44 0.88
CA PHE A 82 10.75 -3.20 -0.50
C PHE A 82 10.61 -4.45 -1.39
N ARG A 83 10.93 -5.63 -0.87
CA ARG A 83 10.73 -6.91 -1.57
C ARG A 83 9.24 -7.17 -1.81
N LEU A 84 8.41 -6.99 -0.79
CA LEU A 84 6.96 -7.16 -0.88
C LEU A 84 6.36 -6.19 -1.88
N LEU A 85 6.73 -4.91 -1.84
CA LEU A 85 6.33 -3.89 -2.81
C LEU A 85 6.58 -4.37 -4.24
N LYS A 86 7.78 -4.88 -4.54
CA LYS A 86 8.10 -5.43 -5.86
C LYS A 86 7.20 -6.61 -6.24
N ALA A 87 6.89 -7.50 -5.29
CA ALA A 87 6.01 -8.65 -5.52
C ALA A 87 4.56 -8.23 -5.81
N VAL A 88 4.06 -7.17 -5.17
CA VAL A 88 2.70 -6.64 -5.38
C VAL A 88 2.62 -5.47 -6.37
N TYR A 89 3.72 -5.10 -7.04
CA TYR A 89 3.75 -3.92 -7.89
C TYR A 89 2.96 -4.09 -9.19
N HIS A 90 2.16 -3.08 -9.51
CA HIS A 90 1.49 -2.89 -10.77
C HIS A 90 1.33 -1.38 -11.02
N PRO A 91 1.62 -0.86 -12.23
CA PRO A 91 1.57 0.57 -12.54
C PRO A 91 0.23 1.27 -12.25
N ARG A 92 -0.86 0.50 -12.34
CA ARG A 92 -2.23 0.96 -12.09
C ARG A 92 -2.50 1.28 -10.61
N ASN A 93 -1.84 0.57 -9.70
CA ASN A 93 -2.15 0.58 -8.28
C ASN A 93 -1.44 1.73 -7.55
N ARG A 94 -1.81 1.96 -6.29
CA ARG A 94 -1.23 2.98 -5.41
C ARG A 94 -0.56 2.30 -4.20
N TYR A 95 0.57 2.82 -3.76
CA TYR A 95 1.34 2.22 -2.66
C TYR A 95 1.77 3.29 -1.68
N LEU A 96 1.47 3.08 -0.39
CA LEU A 96 1.97 3.91 0.69
C LEU A 96 2.73 3.02 1.66
N LEU A 97 4.01 3.34 1.88
CA LEU A 97 4.91 2.57 2.72
C LEU A 97 5.15 3.29 4.04
N HIS A 98 5.18 2.53 5.13
CA HIS A 98 5.44 3.08 6.46
C HIS A 98 6.32 2.18 7.31
N LEU A 99 7.26 2.82 8.00
CA LEU A 99 8.03 2.22 9.07
C LEU A 99 7.76 3.03 10.35
N ASP A 100 7.31 2.33 11.39
CA ASP A 100 7.00 2.91 12.70
C ASP A 100 8.25 3.40 13.46
N ALA A 101 8.06 3.95 14.65
CA ALA A 101 9.13 4.60 15.41
C ALA A 101 10.22 3.63 15.91
N GLY A 102 10.01 2.32 15.79
CA GLY A 102 11.07 1.33 15.98
C GLY A 102 12.17 1.46 14.91
N SER A 103 11.82 1.86 13.70
CA SER A 103 12.81 2.09 12.64
C SER A 103 13.55 3.40 12.80
N ARG A 104 14.83 3.38 12.45
CA ARG A 104 15.67 4.60 12.41
C ARG A 104 15.31 5.48 11.22
N ALA A 105 15.57 6.79 11.35
CA ALA A 105 15.41 7.72 10.23
C ALA A 105 16.26 7.33 9.01
N SER A 106 17.45 6.76 9.23
CA SER A 106 18.31 6.24 8.16
C SER A 106 17.66 5.08 7.40
N GLU A 107 16.95 4.18 8.08
CA GLU A 107 16.22 3.07 7.45
C GLU A 107 15.06 3.59 6.58
N ARG A 108 14.28 4.55 7.09
CA ARG A 108 13.22 5.21 6.31
C ARG A 108 13.76 5.92 5.07
N ASN A 109 14.86 6.66 5.24
CA ASN A 109 15.51 7.35 4.13
C ASN A 109 16.07 6.37 3.09
N GLU A 110 16.61 5.23 3.55
CA GLU A 110 17.07 4.17 2.67
C GLU A 110 15.93 3.53 1.88
N LEU A 111 14.79 3.23 2.52
CA LEU A 111 13.60 2.73 1.83
C LEU A 111 13.13 3.73 0.75
N ALA A 112 13.04 5.01 1.08
CA ALA A 112 12.69 6.06 0.12
C ALA A 112 13.71 6.15 -1.04
N ARG A 113 15.00 6.00 -0.75
CA ARG A 113 16.07 5.96 -1.77
C ARG A 113 15.89 4.76 -2.68
N LEU A 114 15.69 3.56 -2.14
CA LEU A 114 15.46 2.32 -2.91
C LEU A 114 14.27 2.45 -3.86
N VAL A 115 13.14 2.99 -3.39
CA VAL A 115 11.97 3.26 -4.24
C VAL A 115 12.33 4.19 -5.42
N ARG A 116 13.11 5.25 -5.16
CA ARG A 116 13.55 6.17 -6.21
C ARG A 116 14.57 5.57 -7.18
N THR A 117 15.27 4.49 -6.85
CA THR A 117 16.27 3.88 -7.74
C THR A 117 15.64 3.04 -8.87
N GLU A 118 14.45 2.52 -8.65
CA GLU A 118 13.76 1.67 -9.62
C GLU A 118 13.17 2.48 -10.78
N LYS A 119 13.53 2.12 -12.02
CA LYS A 119 13.09 2.84 -13.24
C LYS A 119 11.56 2.87 -13.36
N VAL A 120 10.91 1.73 -13.10
CA VAL A 120 9.46 1.59 -13.23
C VAL A 120 8.70 2.41 -12.18
N PHE A 121 9.22 2.46 -10.95
CA PHE A 121 8.61 3.25 -9.87
C PHE A 121 8.67 4.74 -10.17
N ARG A 122 9.81 5.23 -10.69
CA ARG A 122 9.94 6.62 -11.15
C ARG A 122 9.00 6.94 -12.31
N ALA A 123 8.81 6.00 -13.23
CA ALA A 123 8.03 6.24 -14.45
C ALA A 123 6.53 6.41 -14.20
N PHE A 124 5.98 5.69 -13.23
CA PHE A 124 4.55 5.74 -12.92
C PHE A 124 4.19 6.56 -11.68
N SER A 125 5.18 6.94 -10.87
CA SER A 125 5.02 7.84 -9.71
C SER A 125 3.84 7.48 -8.81
N ASN A 126 3.69 6.19 -8.53
CA ASN A 126 2.53 5.61 -7.85
C ASN A 126 2.85 5.01 -6.47
N ILE A 127 4.00 5.38 -5.90
CA ILE A 127 4.51 4.89 -4.61
C ILE A 127 4.95 6.09 -3.78
N GLU A 128 4.46 6.17 -2.55
CA GLU A 128 4.89 7.15 -1.54
C GLU A 128 5.44 6.45 -0.30
N VAL A 129 6.41 7.09 0.37
CA VAL A 129 6.99 6.62 1.63
C VAL A 129 6.74 7.67 2.70
N MET A 130 6.11 7.27 3.81
CA MET A 130 5.85 8.20 4.90
C MET A 130 7.16 8.66 5.54
N GLY A 131 7.39 9.98 5.55
CA GLY A 131 8.58 10.59 6.14
C GLY A 131 8.51 10.67 7.68
N SER A 132 7.34 10.99 8.21
CA SER A 132 7.07 10.98 9.66
C SER A 132 6.88 9.56 10.16
N SER A 133 7.29 9.33 11.41
CA SER A 133 7.14 8.06 12.09
C SER A 133 6.62 8.31 13.50
N TYR A 134 5.89 7.33 14.03
CA TYR A 134 5.26 7.38 15.34
C TYR A 134 5.23 5.96 15.92
N ALA A 135 5.09 5.88 17.24
CA ALA A 135 5.12 4.61 17.93
C ALA A 135 3.89 3.77 17.58
N VAL A 136 4.09 2.47 17.43
CA VAL A 136 3.04 1.50 17.14
C VAL A 136 3.26 0.23 17.96
N ASP A 137 2.26 -0.16 18.74
CA ASP A 137 2.11 -1.50 19.26
C ASP A 137 1.05 -2.27 18.46
N ARG A 138 1.49 -3.34 17.79
CA ARG A 138 0.62 -4.21 16.99
C ARG A 138 -0.43 -4.94 17.81
N THR A 139 -0.27 -5.03 19.13
CA THR A 139 -1.20 -5.70 20.03
C THR A 139 -2.15 -4.74 20.75
N ALA A 140 -2.13 -3.45 20.43
CA ALA A 140 -2.92 -2.43 21.11
C ALA A 140 -3.67 -1.52 20.11
N SER A 141 -3.97 -0.28 20.48
CA SER A 141 -4.84 0.64 19.73
C SER A 141 -4.07 1.59 18.80
N SER A 142 -2.79 1.83 19.07
CA SER A 142 -1.90 2.61 18.19
C SER A 142 -1.79 2.04 16.77
N VAL A 143 -1.91 0.72 16.58
CA VAL A 143 -1.96 0.12 15.22
C VAL A 143 -3.25 0.48 14.45
N VAL A 144 -4.38 0.67 15.15
CA VAL A 144 -5.63 1.17 14.54
C VAL A 144 -5.43 2.61 14.10
N ALA A 145 -4.88 3.45 14.97
CA ALA A 145 -4.55 4.84 14.64
C ALA A 145 -3.57 4.92 13.45
N ALA A 146 -2.55 4.05 13.41
CA ALA A 146 -1.61 3.96 12.31
C ALA A 146 -2.29 3.61 10.97
N THR A 147 -3.22 2.67 10.99
CA THR A 147 -3.96 2.23 9.80
C THR A 147 -4.91 3.31 9.32
N LEU A 148 -5.64 3.98 10.22
CA LEU A 148 -6.51 5.12 9.90
C LEU A 148 -5.72 6.30 9.34
N HIS A 149 -4.52 6.57 9.88
CA HIS A 149 -3.65 7.61 9.33
C HIS A 149 -3.19 7.28 7.90
N GLY A 150 -2.73 6.04 7.65
CA GLY A 150 -2.38 5.58 6.30
C GLY A 150 -3.54 5.71 5.32
N ALA A 151 -4.75 5.34 5.74
CA ALA A 151 -5.98 5.51 4.98
C ALA A 151 -6.30 6.99 4.67
N ALA A 152 -6.21 7.88 5.67
CA ALA A 152 -6.44 9.31 5.50
C ALA A 152 -5.44 9.95 4.53
N VAL A 153 -4.16 9.57 4.62
CA VAL A 153 -3.13 10.00 3.67
C VAL A 153 -3.47 9.53 2.26
N MET A 154 -3.82 8.25 2.08
CA MET A 154 -4.20 7.71 0.77
C MET A 154 -5.43 8.38 0.16
N LEU A 155 -6.45 8.70 0.95
CA LEU A 155 -7.63 9.46 0.51
C LEU A 155 -7.26 10.88 0.04
N LYS A 156 -6.29 11.50 0.72
CA LYS A 156 -5.82 12.86 0.44
C LYS A 156 -5.01 12.95 -0.85
N ILE A 157 -4.07 12.03 -1.06
CA ILE A 157 -3.09 12.10 -2.17
C ILE A 157 -3.64 11.49 -3.47
N TRP A 158 -4.48 10.46 -3.39
CA TRP A 158 -5.07 9.80 -4.55
C TRP A 158 -6.59 9.74 -4.45
N LYS A 159 -7.26 10.26 -5.48
CA LYS A 159 -8.73 10.31 -5.57
C LYS A 159 -9.33 9.10 -6.31
N ASP A 160 -8.49 8.17 -6.75
CA ASP A 160 -8.86 7.26 -7.84
C ASP A 160 -8.88 5.78 -7.52
N TRP A 161 -8.40 5.37 -6.36
CA TRP A 161 -8.40 3.97 -5.94
C TRP A 161 -9.77 3.46 -5.49
N ASP A 162 -9.99 2.16 -5.63
CA ASP A 162 -11.26 1.48 -5.32
C ASP A 162 -11.22 0.72 -3.99
N TRP A 163 -10.08 0.10 -3.66
CA TRP A 163 -9.89 -0.70 -2.44
C TRP A 163 -8.59 -0.35 -1.70
N PHE A 164 -8.67 -0.34 -0.37
CA PHE A 164 -7.58 -0.18 0.59
C PHE A 164 -7.21 -1.53 1.17
N ILE A 165 -6.00 -2.01 0.87
CA ILE A 165 -5.45 -3.30 1.28
C ILE A 165 -4.35 -3.06 2.31
N THR A 166 -4.49 -3.65 3.50
CA THR A 166 -3.45 -3.57 4.55
C THR A 166 -2.49 -4.75 4.44
N LEU A 167 -1.17 -4.50 4.46
CA LEU A 167 -0.16 -5.55 4.50
C LEU A 167 0.93 -5.19 5.52
N SER A 168 1.48 -6.20 6.18
CA SER A 168 2.72 -6.09 6.92
C SER A 168 3.90 -6.60 6.11
N ALA A 169 5.12 -6.32 6.59
CA ALA A 169 6.35 -6.91 6.09
C ALA A 169 6.42 -8.46 6.19
N SER A 170 5.49 -9.10 6.90
CA SER A 170 5.39 -10.56 7.03
C SER A 170 4.39 -11.20 6.06
N ASP A 171 3.63 -10.40 5.30
CA ASP A 171 2.69 -10.88 4.29
C ASP A 171 3.38 -11.08 2.94
N TYR A 172 2.79 -11.95 2.11
CA TYR A 172 3.25 -12.13 0.74
C TYR A 172 2.10 -12.51 -0.22
N PRO A 173 2.08 -12.02 -1.48
CA PRO A 173 1.06 -12.42 -2.43
C PRO A 173 1.25 -13.86 -2.90
N ILE A 174 0.15 -14.59 -3.01
CA ILE A 174 0.09 -15.94 -3.60
C ILE A 174 -0.70 -15.96 -4.93
N VAL A 175 -0.89 -14.78 -5.51
CA VAL A 175 -1.44 -14.54 -6.85
C VAL A 175 -0.68 -13.39 -7.51
N THR A 176 -0.66 -13.31 -8.84
CA THR A 176 -0.10 -12.13 -9.53
C THR A 176 -1.03 -10.92 -9.41
N GLN A 177 -0.54 -9.72 -9.69
CA GLN A 177 -1.39 -8.53 -9.71
C GLN A 177 -2.47 -8.59 -10.80
N ASP A 178 -2.15 -9.13 -11.98
CA ASP A 178 -3.15 -9.38 -13.02
C ASP A 178 -4.24 -10.37 -12.56
N ASP A 179 -3.87 -11.39 -11.78
CA ASP A 179 -4.82 -12.35 -11.21
C ASP A 179 -5.77 -11.67 -10.22
N LEU A 180 -5.23 -10.86 -9.31
CA LEU A 180 -5.99 -10.13 -8.31
C LEU A 180 -6.92 -9.10 -8.97
N LEU A 181 -6.39 -8.30 -9.88
CA LEU A 181 -7.16 -7.33 -10.67
C LEU A 181 -8.27 -8.02 -11.47
N HIS A 182 -8.00 -9.16 -12.10
CA HIS A 182 -9.00 -9.94 -12.81
C HIS A 182 -10.12 -10.42 -11.88
N ALA A 183 -9.77 -10.97 -10.71
CA ALA A 183 -10.74 -11.50 -9.76
C ALA A 183 -11.64 -10.39 -9.20
N PHE A 184 -11.09 -9.20 -8.93
CA PHE A 184 -11.83 -8.06 -8.43
C PHE A 184 -12.60 -7.32 -9.53
N THR A 185 -12.26 -7.48 -10.81
CA THR A 185 -12.92 -6.76 -11.92
C THR A 185 -14.44 -6.94 -11.91
N SER A 186 -14.93 -8.15 -11.61
CA SER A 186 -16.36 -8.48 -11.59
C SER A 186 -17.10 -8.13 -10.29
N LEU A 187 -16.40 -7.67 -9.26
CA LEU A 187 -17.02 -7.35 -7.97
C LEU A 187 -17.63 -5.94 -7.96
N PRO A 188 -18.79 -5.75 -7.32
CA PRO A 188 -19.22 -4.42 -6.89
C PRO A 188 -18.12 -3.73 -6.05
N ARG A 189 -17.84 -2.45 -6.32
CA ARG A 189 -16.72 -1.70 -5.70
C ARG A 189 -16.97 -1.30 -4.24
N ASP A 190 -18.19 -1.48 -3.76
CA ASP A 190 -18.64 -1.24 -2.39
C ASP A 190 -18.36 -2.43 -1.45
N ARG A 191 -17.93 -3.60 -1.95
CA ARG A 191 -17.68 -4.79 -1.13
C ARG A 191 -16.42 -4.65 -0.27
N ASN A 192 -16.49 -5.17 0.96
CA ASN A 192 -15.43 -5.13 1.96
C ASN A 192 -15.08 -6.55 2.39
N PHE A 193 -13.85 -7.00 2.15
CA PHE A 193 -13.36 -8.29 2.67
C PHE A 193 -12.85 -8.07 4.09
N ILE A 194 -13.66 -8.48 5.05
CA ILE A 194 -13.42 -8.30 6.47
C ILE A 194 -13.97 -9.52 7.20
N ASP A 195 -13.07 -10.32 7.75
CA ASP A 195 -13.42 -11.43 8.62
C ASP A 195 -13.98 -10.89 9.94
N HIS A 196 -15.16 -11.38 10.34
CA HIS A 196 -15.87 -10.93 11.53
C HIS A 196 -16.79 -12.00 12.12
N THR A 197 -16.96 -11.92 13.43
CA THR A 197 -17.98 -12.64 14.20
C THR A 197 -18.38 -11.79 15.40
N SER A 198 -19.64 -11.89 15.80
CA SER A 198 -20.15 -11.33 17.06
C SER A 198 -20.08 -12.33 18.23
N ASP A 199 -19.64 -13.55 17.98
CA ASP A 199 -19.40 -14.55 19.02
C ASP A 199 -18.00 -14.32 19.61
N LEU A 200 -17.96 -13.64 20.75
CA LEU A 200 -16.71 -13.20 21.38
C LEU A 200 -16.03 -14.34 22.16
N GLY A 201 -16.81 -15.28 22.71
CA GLY A 201 -16.32 -16.34 23.59
C GLY A 201 -15.43 -15.79 24.71
N TRP A 202 -14.28 -16.43 24.94
CA TRP A 202 -13.31 -16.01 25.96
C TRP A 202 -12.73 -14.60 25.73
N LYS A 203 -12.80 -14.07 24.50
CA LYS A 203 -12.28 -12.74 24.17
C LYS A 203 -13.07 -11.63 24.85
N GLU A 204 -14.35 -11.86 25.18
CA GLU A 204 -15.20 -10.90 25.91
C GLU A 204 -14.47 -10.42 27.18
N PHE A 205 -14.20 -11.37 28.07
CA PHE A 205 -13.49 -11.12 29.32
C PHE A 205 -12.03 -10.69 29.11
N GLU A 206 -11.29 -11.36 28.23
CA GLU A 206 -9.84 -11.13 28.10
C GLU A 206 -9.47 -9.82 27.37
N ARG A 207 -10.36 -9.28 26.53
CA ARG A 207 -10.02 -8.13 25.67
C ARG A 207 -10.91 -6.92 25.83
N PHE A 208 -12.22 -7.11 26.07
CA PHE A 208 -13.18 -6.01 26.05
C PHE A 208 -13.54 -5.53 27.47
N ASP A 209 -13.60 -6.46 28.42
CA ASP A 209 -13.81 -6.15 29.83
C ASP A 209 -12.52 -5.65 30.51
N LYS A 210 -11.35 -6.18 30.14
CA LYS A 210 -10.05 -5.66 30.60
C LYS A 210 -9.73 -4.32 29.95
N ILE A 211 -9.25 -3.38 30.75
CA ILE A 211 -8.82 -2.06 30.29
C ILE A 211 -7.31 -2.09 30.08
N ILE A 212 -6.86 -1.75 28.88
CA ILE A 212 -5.43 -1.55 28.60
C ILE A 212 -5.09 -0.07 28.41
N VAL A 213 -3.86 0.29 28.69
CA VAL A 213 -3.29 1.58 28.30
C VAL A 213 -2.16 1.31 27.32
N ASP A 214 -2.25 1.92 26.14
CA ASP A 214 -1.23 1.83 25.10
C ASP A 214 -0.27 3.04 25.19
N PRO A 215 0.96 2.88 25.69
CA PRO A 215 1.93 3.97 25.75
C PRO A 215 2.31 4.49 24.38
N SER A 216 2.21 3.67 23.32
CA SER A 216 2.56 4.07 21.96
C SER A 216 1.62 5.14 21.38
N LEU A 217 0.50 5.44 22.04
CA LEU A 217 -0.34 6.58 21.68
C LEU A 217 0.23 7.95 22.10
N TYR A 218 1.10 8.00 23.12
CA TYR A 218 1.62 9.25 23.68
C TYR A 218 3.14 9.28 23.88
N MET A 219 3.83 8.18 23.61
CA MET A 219 5.30 8.07 23.63
C MET A 219 5.86 7.95 22.20
N ASP A 220 7.13 8.27 22.03
CA ASP A 220 7.86 8.20 20.75
C ASP A 220 8.56 6.86 20.52
N LYS A 221 8.32 5.86 21.37
CA LYS A 221 8.88 4.51 21.29
C LYS A 221 7.79 3.46 21.25
N ASN A 222 7.98 2.44 20.43
CA ASN A 222 7.12 1.26 20.42
C ASN A 222 7.21 0.56 21.78
N LEU A 223 6.12 0.59 22.53
CA LEU A 223 6.02 0.01 23.86
C LEU A 223 4.80 -0.88 23.94
N LYS A 224 4.94 -2.00 24.66
CA LYS A 224 3.80 -2.87 24.93
C LYS A 224 2.81 -2.19 25.85
N TYR A 225 1.53 -2.41 25.58
CA TYR A 225 0.47 -1.98 26.49
C TYR A 225 0.62 -2.62 27.87
N PHE A 226 0.06 -1.96 28.87
CA PHE A 226 -0.13 -2.53 30.21
C PHE A 226 -1.61 -2.62 30.54
N VAL A 227 -1.97 -3.57 31.39
CA VAL A 227 -3.35 -3.83 31.82
C VAL A 227 -3.61 -3.06 33.11
N ALA A 228 -4.74 -2.35 33.19
CA ALA A 228 -5.18 -1.69 34.40
C ALA A 228 -5.68 -2.71 35.43
N SER A 229 -5.70 -2.33 36.72
CA SER A 229 -6.28 -3.16 37.78
C SER A 229 -7.80 -3.27 37.67
N GLU A 230 -8.45 -2.20 37.23
CA GLU A 230 -9.89 -2.12 37.06
C GLU A 230 -10.34 -2.71 35.72
N THR A 231 -11.56 -3.22 35.70
CA THR A 231 -12.25 -3.72 34.50
C THR A 231 -13.48 -2.85 34.20
N ARG A 232 -14.12 -3.12 33.07
CA ARG A 232 -15.41 -2.53 32.68
C ARG A 232 -16.34 -3.62 32.15
N PRO A 233 -17.67 -3.40 32.16
CA PRO A 233 -18.56 -4.26 31.40
C PRO A 233 -18.41 -4.03 29.89
N THR A 234 -18.71 -5.06 29.11
CA THR A 234 -18.90 -4.94 27.66
C THR A 234 -20.04 -3.95 27.36
N PRO A 235 -19.86 -3.03 26.39
CA PRO A 235 -20.82 -1.97 26.07
C PRO A 235 -22.14 -2.53 25.50
N ASP A 236 -23.24 -1.88 25.84
CA ASP A 236 -24.60 -2.19 25.38
C ASP A 236 -25.09 -1.25 24.25
N ALA A 237 -24.41 -0.11 24.05
CA ALA A 237 -24.78 0.89 23.05
C ALA A 237 -24.47 0.49 21.59
N PHE A 238 -23.66 -0.56 21.39
CA PHE A 238 -23.30 -1.12 20.08
C PHE A 238 -22.84 -2.55 20.27
N ARG A 239 -22.96 -3.38 19.22
CA ARG A 239 -22.50 -4.75 19.29
C ARG A 239 -21.05 -4.87 18.88
N ILE A 240 -20.23 -5.54 19.68
CA ILE A 240 -18.84 -5.79 19.35
C ILE A 240 -18.73 -6.93 18.34
N PHE A 241 -17.87 -6.73 17.34
CA PHE A 241 -17.42 -7.76 16.41
C PHE A 241 -15.92 -7.90 16.48
N THR A 242 -15.42 -9.13 16.30
CA THR A 242 -13.99 -9.46 16.25
C THR A 242 -13.69 -10.38 15.06
N GLY A 243 -12.46 -10.40 14.57
CA GLY A 243 -12.02 -11.27 13.47
C GLY A 243 -10.56 -11.03 13.11
N SER A 244 -10.20 -11.24 11.85
CA SER A 244 -8.85 -10.97 11.36
C SER A 244 -8.49 -9.47 11.43
N PRO A 245 -7.27 -9.09 11.87
CA PRO A 245 -6.84 -7.69 11.84
C PRO A 245 -6.53 -7.21 10.41
N TRP A 246 -6.59 -8.09 9.42
CA TRP A 246 -6.30 -7.78 8.04
C TRP A 246 -7.56 -7.60 7.22
N VAL A 247 -7.57 -6.56 6.39
CA VAL A 247 -8.79 -6.12 5.70
C VAL A 247 -8.50 -5.71 4.27
N ILE A 248 -9.52 -5.80 3.43
CA ILE A 248 -9.58 -5.14 2.12
C ILE A 248 -10.87 -4.33 2.08
N LEU A 249 -10.74 -3.03 2.29
CA LEU A 249 -11.86 -2.12 2.48
C LEU A 249 -12.13 -1.32 1.22
N SER A 250 -13.39 -1.21 0.83
CA SER A 250 -13.85 -0.30 -0.22
C SER A 250 -13.49 1.15 0.14
N ARG A 251 -13.24 1.98 -0.87
CA ARG A 251 -13.00 3.41 -0.65
C ARG A 251 -14.13 4.08 0.12
N ALA A 252 -15.38 3.75 -0.20
CA ALA A 252 -16.56 4.32 0.46
C ALA A 252 -16.56 4.04 1.97
N PHE A 253 -16.23 2.81 2.38
CA PHE A 253 -16.16 2.48 3.80
C PHE A 253 -14.96 3.14 4.50
N VAL A 254 -13.83 3.29 3.81
CA VAL A 254 -12.70 4.06 4.34
C VAL A 254 -13.07 5.53 4.51
N GLU A 255 -13.80 6.12 3.57
CA GLU A 255 -14.35 7.49 3.70
C GLU A 255 -15.32 7.60 4.89
N GLN A 256 -16.15 6.58 5.16
CA GLN A 256 -16.96 6.51 6.38
C GLN A 256 -16.10 6.53 7.65
N CYS A 257 -15.01 5.79 7.69
CA CYS A 257 -14.14 5.75 8.87
C CYS A 257 -13.42 7.08 9.14
N ILE A 258 -13.12 7.87 8.10
CA ILE A 258 -12.32 9.09 8.21
C ILE A 258 -13.18 10.37 8.21
N TYR A 259 -14.20 10.46 7.36
CA TYR A 259 -14.93 11.69 7.07
C TYR A 259 -16.39 11.68 7.53
N SER A 260 -16.93 10.55 8.01
CA SER A 260 -18.37 10.46 8.29
C SER A 260 -18.87 11.55 9.24
N LEU A 261 -20.07 12.06 8.95
CA LEU A 261 -20.80 12.93 9.87
C LEU A 261 -21.37 12.16 11.05
N ASP A 262 -21.58 10.84 10.90
CA ASP A 262 -21.95 9.97 12.01
C ASP A 262 -20.81 9.92 13.04
N ASN A 263 -21.18 9.91 14.32
CA ASN A 263 -20.24 9.88 15.42
C ASN A 263 -19.78 8.45 15.75
N LEU A 264 -20.41 7.40 15.19
CA LEU A 264 -20.07 6.01 15.48
C LEU A 264 -18.57 5.70 15.32
N PRO A 265 -17.88 6.01 14.20
CA PRO A 265 -16.45 5.72 14.08
C PRO A 265 -15.60 6.40 15.14
N ARG A 266 -15.92 7.66 15.50
CA ARG A 266 -15.19 8.43 16.53
C ARG A 266 -15.44 7.87 17.92
N LYS A 267 -16.69 7.53 18.26
CA LYS A 267 -17.07 6.90 19.52
C LYS A 267 -16.37 5.55 19.68
N LEU A 268 -16.40 4.73 18.63
CA LEU A 268 -15.71 3.43 18.63
C LEU A 268 -14.19 3.61 18.75
N LEU A 269 -13.60 4.59 18.05
CA LEU A 269 -12.17 4.88 18.18
C LEU A 269 -11.80 5.19 19.64
N MET A 270 -12.59 6.02 20.34
CA MET A 270 -12.42 6.30 21.76
C MET A 270 -12.59 5.06 22.64
N TYR A 271 -13.55 4.17 22.34
CA TYR A 271 -13.74 2.95 23.12
C TYR A 271 -12.58 1.96 22.94
N PHE A 272 -12.11 1.81 21.70
CA PHE A 272 -11.05 0.89 21.30
C PHE A 272 -9.65 1.38 21.69
N THR A 273 -9.47 2.61 22.18
CA THR A 273 -8.16 3.05 22.71
C THR A 273 -7.67 2.18 23.86
N ASN A 274 -8.60 1.59 24.63
CA ASN A 274 -8.32 0.76 25.80
C ASN A 274 -8.64 -0.72 25.63
N VAL A 275 -8.66 -1.23 24.38
CA VAL A 275 -8.94 -2.63 24.05
C VAL A 275 -7.70 -3.31 23.49
N ALA A 276 -7.35 -4.48 24.04
CA ALA A 276 -6.27 -5.30 23.50
C ALA A 276 -6.64 -5.84 22.11
N TYR A 277 -5.66 -5.91 21.21
CA TYR A 277 -5.84 -6.36 19.83
C TYR A 277 -6.94 -5.57 19.09
N ALA A 278 -7.04 -4.27 19.31
CA ALA A 278 -8.11 -3.42 18.77
C ALA A 278 -8.27 -3.50 17.24
N ALA A 279 -7.19 -3.76 16.48
CA ALA A 279 -7.27 -3.94 15.03
C ALA A 279 -8.09 -5.17 14.60
N GLU A 280 -8.25 -6.16 15.47
CA GLU A 280 -9.11 -7.33 15.23
C GLU A 280 -10.60 -7.02 15.42
N SER A 281 -10.97 -5.82 15.89
CA SER A 281 -12.36 -5.52 16.27
C SER A 281 -12.87 -4.15 15.83
N TYR A 282 -11.99 -3.15 15.65
CA TYR A 282 -12.40 -1.78 15.32
C TYR A 282 -13.17 -1.71 13.99
N PHE A 283 -12.57 -2.16 12.88
CA PHE A 283 -13.19 -2.07 11.56
C PHE A 283 -14.43 -2.96 11.45
N GLN A 284 -14.39 -4.14 12.09
CA GLN A 284 -15.50 -5.09 12.16
C GLN A 284 -16.70 -4.46 12.88
N THR A 285 -16.45 -3.82 14.03
CA THR A 285 -17.49 -3.17 14.82
C THR A 285 -18.05 -1.95 14.11
N VAL A 286 -17.19 -1.12 13.48
CA VAL A 286 -17.65 0.03 12.69
C VAL A 286 -18.52 -0.42 11.52
N ILE A 287 -18.09 -1.39 10.72
CA ILE A 287 -18.81 -1.80 9.52
C ILE A 287 -20.15 -2.46 9.85
N CYS A 288 -20.18 -3.33 10.87
CA CYS A 288 -21.38 -4.07 11.23
C CYS A 288 -22.41 -3.23 11.96
N ASN A 289 -22.01 -2.18 12.69
CA ASN A 289 -22.96 -1.25 13.31
C ASN A 289 -23.32 -0.06 12.42
N SER A 290 -22.83 -0.02 11.17
CA SER A 290 -23.18 1.01 10.19
C SER A 290 -24.26 0.50 9.22
N PRO A 291 -25.51 0.98 9.29
CA PRO A 291 -26.62 0.47 8.46
C PRO A 291 -26.35 0.51 6.96
N GLU A 292 -25.59 1.50 6.49
CA GLU A 292 -25.20 1.66 5.09
C GLU A 292 -24.19 0.60 4.61
N PHE A 293 -23.40 0.03 5.51
CA PHE A 293 -22.28 -0.85 5.17
C PHE A 293 -22.41 -2.29 5.68
N GLN A 294 -23.30 -2.58 6.64
CA GLN A 294 -23.45 -3.91 7.24
C GLN A 294 -23.72 -5.03 6.21
N ASN A 295 -24.34 -4.70 5.07
CA ASN A 295 -24.66 -5.64 3.98
C ASN A 295 -23.62 -5.67 2.86
N THR A 296 -22.48 -4.99 3.05
CA THR A 296 -21.38 -4.93 2.07
C THR A 296 -20.19 -5.82 2.46
N THR A 297 -20.30 -6.53 3.58
CA THR A 297 -19.22 -7.38 4.12
C THR A 297 -19.17 -8.74 3.45
N ILE A 298 -18.00 -9.09 2.92
CA ILE A 298 -17.61 -10.47 2.61
C ILE A 298 -16.84 -10.97 3.84
N ASN A 299 -17.38 -11.96 4.55
CA ASN A 299 -16.79 -12.50 5.79
C ASN A 299 -15.58 -13.42 5.51
N ASN A 300 -14.49 -12.81 5.02
CA ASN A 300 -13.21 -13.44 4.72
C ASN A 300 -12.17 -12.34 4.49
N ASP A 301 -10.91 -12.56 4.83
CA ASP A 301 -9.83 -11.58 4.62
C ASP A 301 -8.92 -11.89 3.41
N LEU A 302 -9.22 -12.95 2.65
CA LEU A 302 -8.44 -13.48 1.54
C LEU A 302 -6.98 -13.82 1.89
N ARG A 303 -6.69 -14.17 3.15
CA ARG A 303 -5.36 -14.59 3.61
C ARG A 303 -5.31 -16.06 3.99
N TYR A 304 -4.23 -16.71 3.61
CA TYR A 304 -3.85 -18.03 4.10
C TYR A 304 -2.84 -17.90 5.25
N PHE A 305 -3.12 -18.55 6.36
CA PHE A 305 -2.19 -18.70 7.47
C PHE A 305 -2.52 -20.00 8.22
N VAL A 306 -1.52 -20.52 8.93
CA VAL A 306 -1.65 -21.72 9.74
C VAL A 306 -1.38 -21.36 11.19
N TRP A 307 -2.20 -21.84 12.11
CA TRP A 307 -1.94 -21.76 13.55
C TRP A 307 -1.17 -22.98 14.01
N ASP A 308 -0.25 -22.81 14.95
CA ASP A 308 0.29 -23.93 15.72
C ASP A 308 -0.83 -24.58 16.56
N ASN A 309 -0.62 -25.81 17.02
CA ASN A 309 -1.53 -26.49 17.93
C ASN A 309 -0.79 -26.85 19.24
N PRO A 310 -1.11 -26.20 20.37
CA PRO A 310 -2.11 -25.13 20.55
C PRO A 310 -1.70 -23.80 19.87
N PRO A 311 -2.66 -22.90 19.56
CA PRO A 311 -2.35 -21.62 18.92
C PRO A 311 -1.41 -20.75 19.75
N ALA A 312 -0.35 -20.25 19.12
CA ALA A 312 0.50 -19.19 19.68
C ALA A 312 -0.16 -17.81 19.52
N LEU A 313 0.48 -16.76 20.07
CA LEU A 313 0.03 -15.36 19.92
C LEU A 313 -0.04 -14.91 18.46
N GLU A 314 0.73 -15.57 17.60
CA GLU A 314 0.91 -15.21 16.22
C GLU A 314 0.96 -16.48 15.35
N PRO A 315 0.48 -16.44 14.08
CA PRO A 315 0.46 -17.62 13.22
C PRO A 315 1.85 -18.21 12.95
N HIS A 316 1.88 -19.51 12.61
CA HIS A 316 3.08 -20.25 12.23
C HIS A 316 3.83 -19.60 11.07
N PHE A 317 5.17 -19.68 11.09
CA PHE A 317 6.00 -19.31 9.95
C PHE A 317 5.92 -20.35 8.84
N LEU A 318 5.24 -20.02 7.76
CA LEU A 318 5.03 -20.91 6.62
C LEU A 318 6.36 -21.34 6.01
N ASN A 319 6.48 -22.63 5.75
CA ASN A 319 7.66 -23.25 5.15
C ASN A 319 7.26 -24.12 3.93
N LEU A 320 8.23 -24.79 3.30
CA LEU A 320 7.98 -25.58 2.08
C LEU A 320 6.91 -26.68 2.23
N SER A 321 6.68 -27.20 3.45
CA SER A 321 5.63 -28.20 3.69
C SER A 321 4.22 -27.63 3.52
N ASP A 322 4.03 -26.34 3.83
CA ASP A 322 2.75 -25.64 3.70
C ASP A 322 2.42 -25.25 2.26
N TYR A 323 3.39 -25.34 1.34
CA TYR A 323 3.30 -24.75 0.00
C TYR A 323 2.07 -25.20 -0.78
N ARG A 324 1.77 -26.50 -0.78
CA ARG A 324 0.64 -27.06 -1.53
C ARG A 324 -0.69 -26.54 -0.97
N ALA A 325 -0.91 -26.69 0.33
CA ALA A 325 -2.12 -26.23 1.00
C ALA A 325 -2.33 -24.71 0.82
N MET A 326 -1.26 -23.93 0.93
CA MET A 326 -1.27 -22.49 0.69
C MET A 326 -1.73 -22.13 -0.73
N VAL A 327 -1.14 -22.73 -1.77
CA VAL A 327 -1.52 -22.45 -3.17
C VAL A 327 -2.90 -23.02 -3.52
N ASP A 328 -3.33 -24.08 -2.83
CA ASP A 328 -4.63 -24.70 -3.03
C ASP A 328 -5.79 -24.00 -2.34
N SER A 329 -5.52 -23.23 -1.29
CA SER A 329 -6.51 -22.37 -0.61
C SER A 329 -7.25 -21.41 -1.56
N GLY A 330 -6.58 -20.95 -2.61
CA GLY A 330 -7.11 -19.95 -3.53
C GLY A 330 -7.18 -18.53 -2.96
N ALA A 331 -6.62 -18.29 -1.77
CA ALA A 331 -6.48 -16.97 -1.18
C ALA A 331 -5.60 -16.03 -2.03
N ALA A 332 -5.62 -14.73 -1.74
CA ALA A 332 -4.83 -13.73 -2.46
C ALA A 332 -3.44 -13.52 -1.83
N PHE A 333 -3.36 -13.62 -0.51
CA PHE A 333 -2.15 -13.40 0.28
C PHE A 333 -1.94 -14.57 1.24
N ALA A 334 -0.73 -14.67 1.78
CA ALA A 334 -0.41 -15.60 2.85
C ALA A 334 0.49 -14.95 3.90
N ARG A 335 0.51 -15.51 5.11
CA ARG A 335 1.36 -15.11 6.22
C ARG A 335 1.56 -16.24 7.25
N ARG A 336 2.63 -16.23 8.04
CA ARG A 336 3.77 -15.29 8.03
C ARG A 336 5.00 -15.92 7.38
N PHE A 337 5.87 -15.11 6.81
CA PHE A 337 7.10 -15.58 6.19
C PHE A 337 8.35 -15.05 6.88
N VAL A 338 9.39 -15.89 6.92
CA VAL A 338 10.76 -15.48 7.28
C VAL A 338 11.42 -14.82 6.08
N GLU A 339 12.33 -13.88 6.33
CA GLU A 339 13.12 -13.28 5.25
C GLU A 339 13.92 -14.36 4.50
N ASP A 340 13.96 -14.24 3.17
CA ASP A 340 14.74 -15.13 2.29
C ASP A 340 14.43 -16.63 2.38
N ASP A 341 13.27 -16.99 2.97
CA ASP A 341 12.79 -18.36 3.06
C ASP A 341 12.69 -19.02 1.66
N PRO A 342 13.11 -20.29 1.50
CA PRO A 342 12.93 -21.05 0.26
C PRO A 342 11.50 -21.03 -0.29
N ILE A 343 10.47 -20.98 0.55
CA ILE A 343 9.07 -20.92 0.12
C ILE A 343 8.77 -19.63 -0.65
N ILE A 344 9.34 -18.49 -0.25
CA ILE A 344 9.16 -17.22 -0.95
C ILE A 344 9.79 -17.31 -2.35
N ARG A 345 10.98 -17.92 -2.46
CA ARG A 345 11.63 -18.12 -3.77
C ARG A 345 10.81 -19.06 -4.65
N LYS A 346 10.21 -20.09 -4.06
CA LYS A 346 9.29 -21.00 -4.75
C LYS A 346 8.03 -20.26 -5.24
N LEU A 347 7.42 -19.41 -4.42
CA LEU A 347 6.31 -18.53 -4.82
C LEU A 347 6.71 -17.60 -5.97
N ASP A 348 7.87 -16.95 -5.87
CA ASP A 348 8.40 -16.06 -6.90
C ASP A 348 8.53 -16.77 -8.26
N ASN A 349 9.07 -17.99 -8.26
CA ASN A 349 9.32 -18.78 -9.47
C ASN A 349 8.07 -19.49 -10.03
N GLU A 350 7.23 -20.03 -9.16
CA GLU A 350 6.13 -20.91 -9.58
C GLU A 350 4.81 -20.17 -9.75
N VAL A 351 4.55 -19.16 -8.90
CA VAL A 351 3.29 -18.42 -8.87
C VAL A 351 3.43 -17.04 -9.51
N LEU A 352 4.33 -16.21 -8.97
CA LEU A 352 4.46 -14.81 -9.39
C LEU A 352 5.23 -14.65 -10.71
N LYS A 353 5.93 -15.72 -11.13
CA LYS A 353 6.81 -15.79 -12.31
C LYS A 353 7.82 -14.66 -12.39
N ARG A 354 8.26 -14.11 -11.25
CA ARG A 354 9.15 -12.95 -11.19
C ARG A 354 10.61 -13.34 -11.04
N MET A 355 11.51 -12.50 -11.54
CA MET A 355 12.95 -12.70 -11.33
C MET A 355 13.35 -12.29 -9.89
N PRO A 356 14.47 -12.80 -9.37
CA PRO A 356 15.02 -12.31 -8.11
C PRO A 356 15.18 -10.79 -8.17
N ASN A 357 14.68 -10.08 -7.14
CA ASN A 357 14.67 -8.62 -7.05
C ASN A 357 13.90 -7.88 -8.16
N GLY A 358 13.13 -8.57 -9.00
CA GLY A 358 12.26 -7.98 -10.02
C GLY A 358 10.82 -7.75 -9.53
N VAL A 359 10.08 -6.94 -10.27
CA VAL A 359 8.63 -6.78 -10.08
C VAL A 359 7.86 -8.00 -10.62
N SER A 360 6.65 -8.25 -10.13
CA SER A 360 5.78 -9.29 -10.71
C SER A 360 5.35 -8.93 -12.13
N TYR A 361 5.35 -9.92 -13.04
CA TYR A 361 4.99 -9.71 -14.43
C TYR A 361 3.49 -9.86 -14.66
N GLY A 362 2.88 -8.78 -15.14
CA GLY A 362 1.56 -8.75 -15.73
C GLY A 362 1.62 -8.52 -17.24
N LYS A 363 0.47 -8.44 -17.90
CA LYS A 363 0.38 -8.12 -19.34
C LYS A 363 0.88 -6.71 -19.66
N TRP A 364 0.90 -5.81 -18.68
CA TRP A 364 1.47 -4.46 -18.78
C TRP A 364 3.01 -4.45 -18.95
N CYS A 365 3.68 -5.58 -18.74
CA CYS A 365 5.14 -5.71 -18.88
C CYS A 365 5.47 -6.90 -19.80
N SER A 366 6.34 -6.68 -20.80
CA SER A 366 6.64 -7.66 -21.85
C SER A 366 7.35 -8.94 -21.39
N GLY A 367 7.64 -9.10 -20.09
CA GLY A 367 8.30 -10.29 -19.54
C GLY A 367 9.81 -10.34 -19.88
N PRO A 368 10.57 -11.27 -19.28
CA PRO A 368 12.03 -11.29 -19.44
C PRO A 368 12.41 -11.52 -20.90
N THR A 369 13.07 -10.53 -21.51
CA THR A 369 13.68 -10.68 -22.83
C THR A 369 15.07 -11.28 -22.66
N ARG A 370 15.49 -12.14 -23.61
CA ARG A 370 16.89 -12.59 -23.67
C ARG A 370 17.70 -11.59 -24.50
N ASP A 371 18.89 -11.22 -24.06
CA ASP A 371 19.83 -10.52 -24.94
C ASP A 371 20.36 -11.45 -26.04
N GLN A 372 21.13 -10.89 -26.98
CA GLN A 372 21.81 -11.63 -28.04
C GLN A 372 22.82 -12.67 -27.51
N LYS A 373 23.16 -12.65 -26.21
CA LYS A 373 24.06 -13.59 -25.53
C LYS A 373 23.31 -14.61 -24.65
N GLY A 374 21.97 -14.59 -24.66
CA GLY A 374 21.12 -15.51 -23.89
C GLY A 374 20.88 -15.13 -22.42
N ASN A 375 21.39 -14.00 -21.94
CA ASN A 375 21.14 -13.53 -20.57
C ASN A 375 19.73 -12.97 -20.45
N LYS A 376 19.04 -13.27 -19.35
CA LYS A 376 17.74 -12.67 -19.03
C LYS A 376 17.93 -11.21 -18.65
N LEU A 377 17.44 -10.29 -19.48
CA LEU A 377 17.30 -8.88 -19.11
C LEU A 377 16.10 -8.68 -18.20
N ASP A 378 16.14 -7.58 -17.43
CA ASP A 378 14.97 -7.12 -16.68
C ASP A 378 13.80 -6.85 -17.63
N ALA A 379 12.77 -7.64 -17.38
CA ALA A 379 11.58 -7.89 -18.18
C ALA A 379 10.70 -6.66 -18.43
N CYS A 380 10.79 -5.65 -17.58
CA CYS A 380 9.93 -4.46 -17.63
C CYS A 380 10.68 -3.23 -18.14
N SER A 381 11.66 -3.43 -19.02
CA SER A 381 12.36 -2.34 -19.72
C SER A 381 11.48 -1.64 -20.76
N THR A 382 10.48 -2.35 -21.29
CA THR A 382 9.41 -1.83 -22.16
C THR A 382 8.05 -2.08 -21.51
N TRP A 383 7.16 -1.09 -21.58
CA TRP A 383 5.85 -1.11 -20.93
C TRP A 383 4.74 -1.21 -21.96
N GLY A 384 3.76 -2.06 -21.69
CA GLY A 384 2.51 -2.20 -22.45
C GLY A 384 1.35 -1.47 -21.75
N ASP A 385 0.13 -1.90 -22.09
CA ASP A 385 -1.11 -1.32 -21.56
C ASP A 385 -1.39 -1.77 -20.12
N ILE A 386 -1.42 -0.81 -19.20
CA ILE A 386 -1.69 -1.04 -17.77
C ILE A 386 -3.16 -1.39 -17.48
N ASN A 387 -4.05 -1.22 -18.45
CA ASN A 387 -5.46 -1.56 -18.34
C ASN A 387 -5.75 -3.01 -18.78
N SER A 388 -4.77 -3.65 -19.42
CA SER A 388 -4.89 -5.02 -19.89
C SER A 388 -4.41 -5.99 -18.83
N VAL A 389 -5.32 -6.84 -18.33
CA VAL A 389 -5.00 -7.89 -17.36
C VAL A 389 -5.08 -9.27 -18.01
N LYS A 390 -4.12 -10.15 -17.71
CA LYS A 390 -4.11 -11.53 -18.19
C LYS A 390 -4.15 -12.50 -17.01
N PRO A 391 -5.34 -13.03 -16.65
CA PRO A 391 -5.44 -13.99 -15.56
C PRO A 391 -4.74 -15.31 -15.89
N ARG A 392 -4.13 -15.88 -14.87
CA ARG A 392 -3.56 -17.23 -14.82
C ARG A 392 -4.54 -18.18 -14.12
N ALA A 393 -4.12 -19.44 -13.95
CA ALA A 393 -4.91 -20.44 -13.24
C ALA A 393 -5.23 -20.01 -11.78
N THR A 394 -4.26 -19.36 -11.12
CA THR A 394 -4.38 -18.76 -9.79
C THR A 394 -5.46 -17.69 -9.74
N GLY A 395 -5.51 -16.75 -10.69
CA GLY A 395 -6.57 -15.73 -10.75
C GLY A 395 -7.96 -16.30 -11.01
N LYS A 396 -8.05 -17.35 -11.85
CA LYS A 396 -9.32 -18.08 -12.04
C LYS A 396 -9.75 -18.84 -10.78
N LYS A 397 -8.80 -19.32 -9.96
CA LYS A 397 -9.08 -19.98 -8.67
C LYS A 397 -9.58 -18.94 -7.66
N LEU A 398 -8.87 -17.82 -7.50
CA LEU A 398 -9.27 -16.71 -6.64
C LEU A 398 -10.66 -16.17 -6.99
N ARG A 399 -10.95 -15.95 -8.28
CA ARG A 399 -12.28 -15.49 -8.72
C ARG A 399 -13.39 -16.47 -8.33
N ARG A 400 -13.14 -17.78 -8.39
CA ARG A 400 -14.09 -18.81 -7.97
C ARG A 400 -14.30 -18.81 -6.45
N LEU A 401 -13.22 -18.62 -5.67
CA LEU A 401 -13.32 -18.45 -4.22
C LEU A 401 -14.19 -17.24 -3.88
N ILE A 402 -13.89 -16.07 -4.46
CA ILE A 402 -14.66 -14.84 -4.25
C ILE A 402 -16.12 -15.02 -4.63
N ALA A 403 -16.42 -15.63 -5.78
CA ALA A 403 -17.80 -15.87 -6.20
C ALA A 403 -18.55 -16.78 -5.22
N ARG A 404 -17.88 -17.78 -4.64
CA ARG A 404 -18.44 -18.63 -3.59
C ARG A 404 -18.69 -17.85 -2.31
N LEU A 405 -17.73 -17.04 -1.86
CA LEU A 405 -17.87 -16.22 -0.66
C LEU A 405 -19.04 -15.23 -0.78
N VAL A 406 -19.19 -14.57 -1.93
CA VAL A 406 -20.32 -13.67 -2.21
C VAL A 406 -21.64 -14.42 -2.27
N TRP A 407 -21.66 -15.66 -2.77
CA TRP A 407 -22.86 -16.50 -2.74
C TRP A 407 -23.22 -16.93 -1.31
N ASP A 408 -22.22 -17.33 -0.53
CA ASP A 408 -22.35 -17.76 0.86
C ASP A 408 -22.71 -16.59 1.81
N GLU A 409 -22.61 -15.32 1.39
CA GLU A 409 -23.20 -14.16 2.10
C GLU A 409 -24.72 -14.30 2.29
N THR A 410 -25.39 -15.09 1.46
CA THR A 410 -26.83 -15.38 1.64
C THR A 410 -27.11 -16.27 2.86
N ALA A 411 -26.08 -16.94 3.40
CA ALA A 411 -26.21 -17.68 4.65
C ALA A 411 -26.19 -16.73 5.84
N ARG A 412 -27.22 -16.81 6.70
CA ARG A 412 -27.37 -15.96 7.91
C ARG A 412 -26.16 -15.97 8.85
N SER A 413 -25.27 -16.97 8.78
CA SER A 413 -24.07 -17.06 9.62
C SER A 413 -22.96 -16.07 9.23
N ASN A 414 -22.95 -15.58 7.99
CA ASN A 414 -21.83 -14.82 7.42
C ASN A 414 -22.10 -13.31 7.34
N GLN A 415 -23.26 -12.86 7.83
CA GLN A 415 -23.64 -11.45 7.85
C GLN A 415 -23.43 -10.85 9.25
N CYS A 416 -23.34 -9.52 9.30
CA CYS A 416 -23.35 -8.77 10.54
C CYS A 416 -24.65 -9.06 11.30
N LYS A 417 -24.56 -9.81 12.40
CA LYS A 417 -25.68 -10.04 13.31
C LYS A 417 -25.65 -8.97 14.38
N VAL A 418 -26.22 -7.81 14.10
CA VAL A 418 -26.35 -6.72 15.08
C VAL A 418 -27.34 -7.14 16.15
#